data_AF-A0A251T7I2-F1
#
_entry.id   AF-A0A251T7I2-F1
#
_cell.length_a   1.000
_cell.length_b   1.000
_cell.length_c   1.000
_cell.angle_alpha   90.00
_cell.angle_beta   90.00
_cell.angle_gamma   90.00
#
_symmetry.space_group_name_H-M   'P 1'
#
loop_
_entity.id
_entity.type
_entity.pdbx_description
1 polymer ?
#
loop_
_entity_poly.entity_id
_entity_poly.type
_entity_poly.pdbx_seq_one_letter_code
_entity_poly.pdbx_strand_id
1 'polypeptide(L)' 'MPSSHSATVTALVVAVGLQDGIGGSTFATALILATIVMYDATGVRLQAGRQAEVLN' A
#
# COMPACT_ATOMS: atom_id res chain seq x y z
N MET A 1 -11.41 -2.68 7.21
CA MET A 1 -10.28 -3.31 7.91
C MET A 1 -8.99 -2.60 7.51
N PRO A 2 -8.15 -2.12 8.45
CA PRO A 2 -6.82 -1.67 8.10
C PRO A 2 -5.99 -2.88 7.64
N SER A 3 -5.28 -2.75 6.51
CA SER A 3 -4.43 -3.84 5.99
C SER A 3 -3.07 -3.77 6.67
N SER A 4 -2.61 -4.87 7.28
CA SER A 4 -1.25 -4.96 7.84
C SER A 4 -0.18 -4.72 6.78
N HIS A 5 -0.44 -5.07 5.51
CA HIS A 5 0.48 -4.82 4.41
C HIS A 5 0.56 -3.33 4.07
N SER A 6 -0.57 -2.62 4.12
CA SER A 6 -0.58 -1.16 3.94
C SER A 6 0.14 -0.45 5.09
N ALA A 7 -0.04 -0.92 6.33
CA ALA A 7 0.64 -0.35 7.50
C ALA A 7 2.17 -0.49 7.42
N THR A 8 2.68 -1.65 7.02
CA THR A 8 4.13 -1.88 6.90
C THR A 8 4.77 -1.02 5.82
N VAL A 9 4.16 -0.92 4.64
CA VAL A 9 4.73 -0.10 3.55
C VAL A 9 4.63 1.40 3.85
N THR A 10 3.57 1.86 4.53
CA THR A 10 3.49 3.25 5.00
C THR A 10 4.57 3.54 6.04
N ALA A 11 4.79 2.63 7.01
CA ALA A 11 5.86 2.78 7.98
C ALA A 11 7.25 2.81 7.31
N LEU A 12 7.47 2.01 6.27
CA LEU A 12 8.71 2.04 5.49
C LEU A 12 8.94 3.40 4.81
N VAL A 13 7.91 3.95 4.13
CA VAL A 13 8.00 5.28 3.49
C VAL A 13 8.35 6.36 4.51
N VAL A 14 7.71 6.33 5.68
CA VAL A 14 7.98 7.29 6.76
C VAL A 14 9.41 7.11 7.29
N ALA A 15 9.84 5.87 7.55
CA ALA A 15 11.17 5.58 8.05
C ALA A 15 12.26 6.04 7.08
N VAL A 16 12.08 5.82 5.78
CA VAL A 16 13.02 6.29 4.73
C VAL A 16 12.99 7.81 4.62
N GLY A 17 11.81 8.43 4.64
CA GLY A 17 11.69 9.89 4.59
C GLY A 17 12.36 10.58 5.79
N LEU A 18 12.36 9.96 6.97
CA LEU A 18 13.02 10.46 8.16
C LEU A 18 14.54 10.21 8.18
N GLN A 19 15.01 9.07 7.67
CA GLN A 19 16.44 8.69 7.74
C GLN A 19 17.25 9.17 6.53
N ASP A 20 16.71 9.02 5.32
CA ASP A 20 17.43 9.27 4.06
C ASP A 20 16.92 10.55 3.36
N GLY A 21 15.85 11.15 3.87
CA GLY A 21 15.16 12.28 3.24
C GLY A 21 14.28 11.89 2.06
N ILE A 22 13.57 12.87 1.51
CA ILE A 22 12.53 12.64 0.49
C ILE A 22 13.00 12.85 -0.97
N GLY A 23 14.22 13.36 -1.16
CA GLY A 23 14.76 13.70 -2.49
C GLY A 23 15.51 12.57 -3.20
N GLY A 24 15.76 11.45 -2.50
CA GLY A 24 16.57 10.34 -3.00
C GLY A 24 15.77 9.25 -3.72
N SER A 25 16.47 8.41 -4.48
CA SER A 25 15.89 7.23 -5.12
C SER A 25 15.27 6.25 -4.11
N THR A 26 15.87 6.11 -2.92
CA THR A 26 15.36 5.23 -1.85
C THR A 26 13.93 5.60 -1.43
N PHE A 27 13.65 6.89 -1.25
CA PHE A 27 12.30 7.36 -0.92
C PHE A 27 11.33 7.11 -2.07
N ALA A 28 11.74 7.39 -3.30
CA ALA A 28 10.90 7.12 -4.48
C ALA A 28 10.55 5.63 -4.61
N THR A 29 11.53 4.73 -4.39
CA THR A 29 11.30 3.28 -4.42
C THR A 29 10.34 2.84 -3.31
N ALA A 30 10.52 3.33 -2.07
CA ALA A 30 9.62 3.01 -0.97
C ALA A 30 8.19 3.49 -1.24
N LEU A 31 8.04 4.71 -1.79
CA LEU A 31 6.74 5.30 -2.13
C LEU A 31 6.02 4.53 -3.25
N ILE A 32 6.75 4.14 -4.30
CA ILE A 32 6.21 3.32 -5.39
C ILE A 32 5.75 1.97 -4.85
N LEU A 33 6.56 1.30 -4.02
CA LEU A 33 6.20 0.03 -3.39
C LEU A 33 4.92 0.17 -2.55
N ALA A 34 4.82 1.22 -1.74
CA ALA A 34 3.63 1.48 -0.94
C ALA A 34 2.38 1.68 -1.81
N THR A 35 2.53 2.38 -2.93
CA THR A 35 1.45 2.63 -3.90
C THR A 35 0.96 1.32 -4.53
N ILE A 36 1.87 0.44 -4.96
CA ILE A 36 1.53 -0.87 -5.54
C ILE A 36 0.74 -1.71 -4.54
N VAL A 37 1.21 -1.80 -3.29
CA VAL A 37 0.54 -2.59 -2.25
C VAL A 37 -0.85 -2.04 -1.92
N MET A 38 -1.01 -0.72 -1.85
CA MET A 38 -2.33 -0.11 -1.63
C MET A 38 -3.27 -0.33 -2.82
N TYR A 39 -2.74 -0.30 -4.05
CA TYR A 39 -3.53 -0.56 -5.25
C TYR A 39 -4.00 -2.02 -5.34
N ASP A 40 -3.11 -2.97 -5.10
CA ASP A 40 -3.44 -4.41 -5.08
C ASP A 40 -4.49 -4.74 -4.02
N ALA A 41 -4.32 -4.22 -2.80
CA ALA A 41 -5.30 -4.36 -1.73
C ALA A 41 -6.68 -3.78 -2.08
N THR A 42 -6.75 -2.78 -2.97
CA THR A 42 -8.01 -2.21 -3.47
C THR A 42 -8.64 -3.12 -4.52
N GLY A 43 -7.84 -3.70 -5.42
CA GLY A 43 -8.30 -4.67 -6.42
C GLY A 43 -8.93 -5.92 -5.79
N VAL A 44 -8.31 -6.49 -4.76
CA VAL A 44 -8.87 -7.64 -4.02
C VAL A 44 -10.21 -7.30 -3.38
N ARG A 45 -10.34 -6.11 -2.77
CA ARG A 45 -11.61 -5.67 -2.16
C ARG A 45 -12.72 -5.51 -3.19
N LEU A 46 -12.40 -5.00 -4.38
CA LEU A 46 -13.37 -4.87 -5.46
C LEU A 46 -13.88 -6.24 -5.91
N GLN A 47 -12.98 -7.22 -6.10
CA GLN A 47 -13.39 -8.57 -6.51
C GLN A 47 -14.17 -9.30 -5.42
N ALA A 48 -13.75 -9.18 -4.15
CA ALA A 48 -14.49 -9.74 -3.02
C ALA A 48 -15.89 -9.13 -2.88
N GLY A 49 -16.02 -7.81 -3.12
CA GLY A 49 -17.32 -7.13 -3.15
C GLY A 49 -18.23 -7.65 -4.27
N ARG A 50 -17.70 -7.81 -5.48
CA ARG A 50 -18.45 -8.39 -6.60
C ARG A 50 -18.87 -9.84 -6.35
N GLN A 51 -18.02 -10.65 -5.74
CA GLN A 51 -18.39 -12.02 -5.35
C GLN A 51 -19.49 -12.01 -4.27
N ALA A 52 -19.41 -11.12 -3.29
CA ALA A 52 -20.44 -11.00 -2.25
C ALA A 52 -21.80 -10.57 -2.83
N GLU A 53 -21.80 -9.69 -3.85
CA GLU A 53 -23.02 -9.28 -4.55
C GLU A 53 -23.67 -10.43 -5.33
N VAL A 54 -22.89 -11.29 -5.99
CA VAL A 54 -23.40 -12.45 -6.74
C VAL A 54 -23.94 -13.56 -5.81
N LEU A 55 -23.41 -13.66 -4.59
CA LEU A 55 -23.81 -14.66 -3.60
C LEU A 55 -25.04 -14.25 -2.76
N ASN A 56 -25.54 -13.02 -2.91
CA ASN A 56 -26.69 -12.48 -2.16
C ASN A 56 -27.95 -12.40 -3.04
#